data_AF-A0A7Y1YE03-F1
#
_entry.id   AF-A0A7Y1YE03-F1
#
_cell.length_a   1.000
_cell.length_b   1.000
_cell.length_c   1.000
_cell.angle_alpha   90.00
_cell.angle_beta   90.00
_cell.angle_gamma   90.00
#
_symmetry.space_group_name_H-M   'P 1'
#
loop_
_entity.id
_entity.type
_entity.pdbx_description
1 polymer ?
#
loop_
_entity_poly.entity_id
_entity_poly.type
_entity_poly.pdbx_seq_one_letter_code
_entity_poly.pdbx_strand_id
1 'polypeptide(L)'
;MKSAARFYQELPVIDSPLAELLLTEDHFHAMPQTRHVVDTDIVNSTLGVNQGLHQEINLIATGSIIAVLNLAAKHATSIPFFFGGDGATFMIPKELLEPVLHALEIHRENTLRNFELELRVGSMQVADLDNYDNEFRMARFHVNEHLDIPIVLGGGLREVERIIKSRVFNSTSQTDNILDLSGMECRWDRIRPPKHKELPCNSILLTDC
;
A
#
# COMPACT_ATOMS: atom_id res chain seq x y z
N MET A 1 26.89 -5.09 -11.16
CA MET A 1 25.72 -4.20 -11.01
C MET A 1 24.58 -5.04 -10.46
N LYS A 2 24.14 -4.78 -9.23
CA LYS A 2 22.92 -5.40 -8.68
C LYS A 2 21.72 -4.96 -9.53
N SER A 3 20.81 -5.87 -9.82
CA SER A 3 19.65 -5.56 -10.67
C SER A 3 18.71 -4.63 -9.92
N ALA A 4 18.55 -3.39 -10.41
CA ALA A 4 17.64 -2.42 -9.81
C ALA A 4 16.19 -2.94 -9.71
N ALA A 5 15.83 -3.99 -10.47
CA ALA A 5 14.53 -4.64 -10.45
C ALA A 5 14.20 -5.36 -9.12
N ARG A 6 15.20 -5.80 -8.34
CA ARG A 6 14.99 -6.56 -7.09
C ARG A 6 15.37 -5.81 -5.80
N PHE A 7 15.53 -4.48 -5.88
CA PHE A 7 15.90 -3.61 -4.75
C PHE A 7 15.34 -4.06 -3.38
N TYR A 8 14.02 -4.18 -3.23
CA TYR A 8 13.40 -4.54 -1.95
C TYR A 8 13.78 -5.95 -1.46
N GLN A 9 13.82 -6.94 -2.36
CA GLN A 9 14.19 -8.32 -2.02
C GLN A 9 15.67 -8.45 -1.61
N GLU A 10 16.51 -7.55 -2.12
CA GLU A 10 17.96 -7.53 -1.87
C GLU A 10 18.34 -6.71 -0.63
N LEU A 11 17.40 -6.01 0.02
CA LEU A 11 17.66 -5.32 1.27
C LEU A 11 17.99 -6.33 2.38
N PRO A 12 18.99 -6.07 3.25
CA PRO A 12 19.18 -6.87 4.45
C PRO A 12 17.89 -6.91 5.27
N VAL A 13 17.53 -8.09 5.77
CA VAL A 13 16.45 -8.24 6.75
C VAL A 13 17.03 -7.84 8.10
N ILE A 14 16.41 -6.84 8.74
CA ILE A 14 16.82 -6.35 10.05
C ILE A 14 15.97 -7.05 11.11
N ASP A 15 16.62 -7.84 11.95
CA ASP A 15 16.03 -8.59 13.06
C ASP A 15 16.55 -8.04 14.39
N SER A 16 16.24 -6.76 14.65
CA SER A 16 16.56 -6.05 15.87
C SER A 16 15.33 -5.27 16.34
N PRO A 17 15.21 -4.84 17.60
CA PRO A 17 14.08 -4.02 18.02
C PRO A 17 13.87 -2.80 17.09
N LEU A 18 12.62 -2.47 16.76
CA LEU A 18 12.29 -1.37 15.84
C LEU A 18 12.93 -0.04 16.28
N ALA A 19 12.97 0.22 17.59
CA ALA A 19 13.60 1.41 18.15
C ALA A 19 15.10 1.50 17.80
N GLU A 20 15.81 0.37 17.75
CA GLU A 20 17.23 0.33 17.38
C GLU A 20 17.42 0.53 15.88
N LEU A 21 16.55 -0.07 15.06
CA LEU A 21 16.54 0.17 13.61
C LEU A 21 16.38 1.66 13.31
N LEU A 22 15.43 2.34 13.95
CA LEU A 22 15.17 3.77 13.73
C LEU A 22 16.34 4.68 14.15
N LEU A 23 17.23 4.20 15.03
CA LEU A 23 18.44 4.92 15.45
C LEU A 23 19.65 4.64 14.55
N THR A 24 19.54 3.70 13.61
CA THR A 24 20.65 3.22 12.78
C THR A 24 20.40 3.50 11.30
N GLU A 25 20.74 4.71 10.84
CA GLU A 25 20.51 5.16 9.46
C GLU A 25 21.21 4.29 8.39
N ASP A 26 22.29 3.60 8.74
CA ASP A 26 23.05 2.75 7.83
C ASP A 26 22.25 1.53 7.32
N HIS A 27 21.20 1.13 8.04
CA HIS A 27 20.27 0.08 7.58
C HIS A 27 19.27 0.56 6.51
N PHE A 28 19.19 1.87 6.28
CA PHE A 28 18.28 2.46 5.30
C PHE A 28 18.98 2.72 3.97
N HIS A 29 18.42 2.20 2.90
CA HIS A 29 18.97 2.35 1.55
C HIS A 29 18.14 3.33 0.73
N ALA A 30 18.79 4.25 0.00
CA ALA A 30 18.10 5.21 -0.86
C ALA A 30 17.22 4.49 -1.90
N MET A 31 15.99 4.97 -2.07
CA MET A 31 15.09 4.41 -3.07
C MET A 31 15.67 4.64 -4.48
N PRO A 32 15.74 3.60 -5.35
CA PRO A 32 16.27 3.78 -6.69
C PRO A 32 15.41 4.73 -7.52
N GLN A 33 16.06 5.65 -8.22
CA GLN A 33 15.43 6.68 -9.06
C GLN A 33 14.60 6.09 -10.21
N THR A 34 14.83 4.84 -10.58
CA THR A 34 14.06 4.11 -11.62
C THR A 34 12.74 3.52 -11.10
N ARG A 35 12.47 3.62 -9.80
CA ARG A 35 11.24 3.11 -9.19
C ARG A 35 10.10 4.09 -9.39
N HIS A 36 8.89 3.56 -9.38
CA HIS A 36 7.68 4.35 -9.33
C HIS A 36 7.01 4.17 -7.97
N VAL A 37 6.58 5.27 -7.40
CA VAL A 37 5.62 5.25 -6.31
C VAL A 37 4.23 5.30 -6.93
N VAL A 38 3.40 4.31 -6.63
CA VAL A 38 1.99 4.27 -7.02
C VAL A 38 1.17 4.48 -5.77
N ASP A 39 0.18 5.36 -5.84
CA ASP A 39 -0.68 5.68 -4.72
C ASP A 39 -2.15 5.53 -5.10
N THR A 40 -2.92 5.00 -4.16
CA THR A 40 -4.37 4.86 -4.26
C THR A 40 -5.02 5.45 -3.03
N ASP A 41 -6.13 6.17 -3.22
CA ASP A 41 -6.79 6.93 -2.15
C ASP A 41 -8.26 7.13 -2.47
N ILE A 42 -9.17 6.89 -1.53
CA ILE A 42 -10.61 7.09 -1.74
C ILE A 42 -10.96 8.57 -1.57
N VAL A 43 -11.53 9.17 -2.61
CA VAL A 43 -11.93 10.58 -2.59
C VAL A 43 -13.01 10.80 -1.52
N ASN A 44 -12.82 11.82 -0.68
CA ASN A 44 -13.72 12.15 0.43
C ASN A 44 -13.97 11.00 1.42
N SER A 45 -12.99 10.10 1.61
CA SER A 45 -13.03 8.98 2.56
C SER A 45 -13.51 9.39 3.96
N THR A 46 -13.06 10.54 4.48
CA THR A 46 -13.45 11.05 5.80
C THR A 46 -14.96 11.26 5.92
N LEU A 47 -15.60 11.76 4.85
CA LEU A 47 -17.06 11.89 4.82
C LEU A 47 -17.74 10.51 4.80
N GLY A 48 -17.22 9.58 4.00
CA GLY A 48 -17.73 8.21 3.94
C GLY A 48 -17.62 7.48 5.28
N VAL A 49 -16.50 7.62 6.00
CA VAL A 49 -16.33 7.09 7.36
C VAL A 49 -17.38 7.66 8.30
N ASN A 50 -17.61 8.98 8.26
CA ASN A 50 -18.64 9.63 9.07
C ASN A 50 -20.06 9.17 8.71
N GLN A 51 -20.28 8.67 7.50
CA GLN A 51 -21.54 8.08 7.03
C GLN A 51 -21.65 6.57 7.32
N GLY A 52 -20.65 5.98 7.97
CA GLY A 52 -20.64 4.56 8.35
C GLY A 52 -20.05 3.61 7.31
N LEU A 53 -19.46 4.12 6.22
CA LEU A 53 -18.87 3.33 5.13
C LEU A 53 -17.45 2.84 5.42
N HIS A 54 -17.06 2.75 6.69
CA HIS A 54 -15.68 2.42 7.07
C HIS A 54 -15.28 1.01 6.62
N GLN A 55 -16.23 0.08 6.54
CA GLN A 55 -15.97 -1.29 6.09
C GLN A 55 -15.72 -1.33 4.59
N GLU A 56 -16.54 -0.64 3.81
CA GLU A 56 -16.40 -0.50 2.36
C GLU A 56 -15.08 0.19 2.00
N ILE A 57 -14.75 1.28 2.70
CA ILE A 57 -13.50 2.02 2.52
C ILE A 57 -12.28 1.11 2.73
N ASN A 58 -12.24 0.39 3.85
CA ASN A 58 -11.13 -0.53 4.13
C ASN A 58 -11.09 -1.69 3.12
N LEU A 59 -12.25 -2.20 2.70
CA LEU A 59 -12.35 -3.27 1.71
C LEU A 59 -11.78 -2.82 0.37
N ILE A 60 -12.14 -1.62 -0.10
CA ILE A 60 -11.65 -1.04 -1.35
C ILE A 60 -10.14 -0.83 -1.27
N ALA A 61 -9.63 -0.22 -0.20
CA ALA A 61 -8.20 0.02 -0.04
C ALA A 61 -7.38 -1.29 0.05
N THR A 62 -7.92 -2.30 0.75
CA THR A 62 -7.34 -3.66 0.76
C THR A 62 -7.37 -4.30 -0.62
N GLY A 63 -8.39 -4.01 -1.44
CA GLY A 63 -8.54 -4.49 -2.81
C GLY A 63 -7.39 -4.03 -3.70
N SER A 64 -6.99 -2.76 -3.55
CA SER A 64 -5.79 -2.22 -4.23
C SER A 64 -4.54 -3.02 -3.87
N ILE A 65 -4.37 -3.35 -2.58
CA ILE A 65 -3.21 -4.11 -2.11
C ILE A 65 -3.20 -5.52 -2.71
N ILE A 66 -4.30 -6.26 -2.59
CA ILE A 66 -4.39 -7.64 -3.08
C ILE A 66 -4.21 -7.70 -4.60
N ALA A 67 -4.81 -6.77 -5.35
CA ALA A 67 -4.62 -6.68 -6.80
C ALA A 67 -3.14 -6.56 -7.19
N VAL A 68 -2.40 -5.67 -6.51
CA VAL A 68 -0.97 -5.46 -6.76
C VAL A 68 -0.14 -6.66 -6.31
N LEU A 69 -0.42 -7.24 -5.15
CA LEU A 69 0.32 -8.39 -4.61
C LEU A 69 0.13 -9.66 -5.44
N ASN A 70 -1.09 -9.95 -5.88
CA ASN A 70 -1.38 -11.10 -6.75
C ASN A 70 -0.66 -10.98 -8.10
N LEU A 71 -0.59 -9.77 -8.65
CA LEU A 71 0.21 -9.49 -9.84
C LEU A 71 1.71 -9.67 -9.54
N ALA A 72 2.21 -9.12 -8.44
CA ALA A 72 3.62 -9.24 -8.05
C ALA A 72 4.06 -10.70 -7.89
N ALA A 73 3.19 -11.53 -7.29
CA ALA A 73 3.41 -12.96 -7.10
C ALA A 73 3.57 -13.71 -8.44
N LYS A 74 2.75 -13.39 -9.46
CA LYS A 74 2.88 -13.95 -10.82
C LYS A 74 4.23 -13.64 -11.46
N HIS A 75 4.86 -12.54 -11.06
CA HIS A 75 6.17 -12.10 -11.54
C HIS A 75 7.31 -12.42 -10.55
N ALA A 76 7.09 -13.26 -9.53
CA ALA A 76 8.06 -13.61 -8.49
C ALA A 76 8.78 -12.38 -7.88
N THR A 77 8.05 -11.27 -7.76
CA THR A 77 8.57 -9.98 -7.33
C THR A 77 7.89 -9.56 -6.04
N SER A 78 8.66 -9.04 -5.09
CA SER A 78 8.13 -8.48 -3.84
C SER A 78 7.98 -6.98 -3.99
N ILE A 79 6.77 -6.47 -3.76
CA ILE A 79 6.45 -5.06 -3.83
C ILE A 79 6.18 -4.57 -2.41
N PRO A 80 7.02 -3.67 -1.86
CA PRO A 80 6.73 -3.04 -0.58
C PRO A 80 5.52 -2.11 -0.75
N PHE A 81 4.66 -2.10 0.26
CA PHE A 81 3.46 -1.28 0.28
C PHE A 81 3.19 -0.74 1.69
N PHE A 82 2.39 0.32 1.75
CA PHE A 82 1.90 0.93 2.98
C PHE A 82 0.38 1.04 2.90
N PHE A 83 -0.31 0.71 3.99
CA PHE A 83 -1.76 0.84 4.10
C PHE A 83 -2.12 2.12 4.87
N GLY A 84 -2.87 3.02 4.25
CA GLY A 84 -3.29 4.30 4.83
C GLY A 84 -4.64 4.25 5.55
N GLY A 85 -5.39 3.16 5.41
CA GLY A 85 -6.77 3.02 5.89
C GLY A 85 -7.79 3.17 4.76
N ASP A 86 -7.71 4.27 4.03
CA ASP A 86 -8.56 4.61 2.88
C ASP A 86 -7.82 4.52 1.53
N GLY A 87 -6.60 4.01 1.57
CA GLY A 87 -5.69 3.97 0.45
C GLY A 87 -4.50 3.07 0.68
N ALA A 88 -3.66 2.97 -0.35
CA ALA A 88 -2.43 2.21 -0.31
C ALA A 88 -1.37 2.82 -1.24
N THR A 89 -0.13 2.82 -0.76
CA THR A 89 1.06 3.30 -1.49
C THR A 89 1.99 2.12 -1.78
N PHE A 90 2.58 2.06 -2.97
CA PHE A 90 3.41 0.96 -3.45
C PHE A 90 4.71 1.46 -4.09
N MET A 91 5.80 0.68 -4.00
CA MET A 91 7.03 0.96 -4.74
C MET A 91 7.25 -0.08 -5.84
N ILE A 92 6.89 0.32 -7.05
CA ILE A 92 6.77 -0.55 -8.22
C ILE A 92 8.05 -0.47 -9.05
N PRO A 93 8.64 -1.62 -9.45
CA PRO A 93 9.66 -1.65 -10.50
C PRO A 93 9.06 -1.20 -11.84
N LYS A 94 9.83 -0.49 -12.66
CA LYS A 94 9.36 0.02 -13.96
C LYS A 94 8.71 -1.06 -14.83
N GLU A 95 9.23 -2.29 -14.77
CA GLU A 95 8.74 -3.44 -15.54
C GLU A 95 7.32 -3.87 -15.16
N LEU A 96 6.86 -3.56 -13.95
CA LEU A 96 5.51 -3.90 -13.47
C LEU A 96 4.57 -2.70 -13.40
N LEU A 97 5.03 -1.49 -13.74
CA LEU A 97 4.23 -0.28 -13.63
C LEU A 97 2.95 -0.36 -14.46
N GLU A 98 3.05 -0.63 -15.76
CA GLU A 98 1.89 -0.66 -16.65
C GLU A 98 0.87 -1.75 -16.24
N PRO A 99 1.27 -3.01 -15.97
CA PRO A 99 0.35 -4.02 -15.45
C PRO A 99 -0.32 -3.62 -14.12
N VAL A 100 0.42 -2.97 -13.22
CA VAL A 100 -0.11 -2.50 -11.93
C VAL A 100 -1.14 -1.39 -12.14
N LEU A 101 -0.83 -0.38 -12.94
CA LEU A 101 -1.74 0.72 -13.23
C LEU A 101 -3.02 0.21 -13.90
N HIS A 102 -2.90 -0.74 -14.83
CA HIS A 102 -4.05 -1.36 -15.46
C HIS A 102 -4.94 -2.12 -14.45
N ALA A 103 -4.35 -2.90 -13.54
CA ALA A 103 -5.11 -3.60 -12.50
C ALA A 103 -5.83 -2.63 -11.54
N LEU A 104 -5.15 -1.55 -11.13
CA LEU A 104 -5.74 -0.53 -10.27
C LEU A 104 -6.81 0.30 -10.99
N GLU A 105 -6.71 0.47 -12.31
CA GLU A 105 -7.74 1.10 -13.12
C GLU A 105 -9.04 0.29 -13.13
N ILE A 106 -8.94 -1.02 -13.38
CA ILE A 106 -10.07 -1.95 -13.27
C ILE A 106 -10.68 -1.86 -11.87
N HIS A 107 -9.84 -1.82 -10.83
CA HIS A 107 -10.30 -1.70 -9.45
C HIS A 107 -11.04 -0.39 -9.19
N ARG A 108 -10.56 0.72 -9.76
CA ARG A 108 -11.22 2.02 -9.69
C ARG A 108 -12.61 1.98 -10.33
N GLU A 109 -12.73 1.41 -11.53
CA GLU A 109 -14.02 1.29 -12.22
C GLU A 109 -15.00 0.41 -11.45
N ASN A 110 -14.52 -0.73 -10.93
CA ASN A 110 -15.32 -1.62 -10.09
C ASN A 110 -15.75 -0.96 -8.78
N THR A 111 -14.87 -0.17 -8.18
CA THR A 111 -15.15 0.57 -6.95
C THR A 111 -16.31 1.55 -7.16
N LEU A 112 -16.22 2.35 -8.23
CA LEU A 112 -17.27 3.30 -8.57
C LEU A 112 -18.61 2.59 -8.86
N ARG A 113 -18.56 1.49 -9.62
CA ARG A 113 -19.77 0.74 -10.01
C ARG A 113 -20.46 0.05 -8.83
N ASN A 114 -19.69 -0.53 -7.91
CA ASN A 114 -20.22 -1.41 -6.87
C ASN A 114 -20.49 -0.69 -5.54
N PHE A 115 -19.78 0.41 -5.27
CA PHE A 115 -19.83 1.11 -3.99
C PHE A 115 -20.18 2.60 -4.12
N GLU A 116 -20.30 3.14 -5.33
CA GLU A 116 -20.52 4.58 -5.58
C GLU A 116 -19.43 5.48 -4.95
N LEU A 117 -18.23 4.90 -4.73
CA LEU A 117 -17.06 5.59 -4.20
C LEU A 117 -16.04 5.80 -5.31
N GLU A 118 -15.35 6.94 -5.29
CA GLU A 118 -14.31 7.25 -6.27
C GLU A 118 -12.93 6.88 -5.71
N LEU A 119 -12.24 5.95 -6.37
CA LEU A 119 -10.87 5.59 -6.05
C LEU A 119 -9.91 6.43 -6.91
N ARG A 120 -9.05 7.23 -6.29
CA ARG A 120 -7.92 7.86 -6.97
C ARG A 120 -6.84 6.80 -7.19
N VAL A 121 -6.23 6.81 -8.37
CA VAL A 121 -5.03 6.03 -8.70
C VAL A 121 -4.05 6.98 -9.37
N GLY A 122 -2.82 7.04 -8.88
CA GLY A 122 -1.77 7.85 -9.48
C GLY A 122 -0.41 7.21 -9.35
N SER A 123 0.53 7.67 -10.16
CA SER A 123 1.93 7.26 -10.05
C SER A 123 2.89 8.41 -10.32
N MET A 124 4.09 8.25 -9.80
CA MET A 124 5.21 9.18 -9.98
C MET A 124 6.52 8.39 -9.96
N GLN A 125 7.47 8.75 -10.83
CA GLN A 125 8.80 8.18 -10.74
C GLN A 125 9.57 8.84 -9.59
N VAL A 126 10.39 8.09 -8.87
CA VAL A 126 11.22 8.63 -7.77
C VAL A 126 12.17 9.71 -8.28
N ALA A 127 12.64 9.61 -9.52
CA ALA A 127 13.43 10.63 -10.21
C ALA A 127 12.74 11.99 -10.37
N ASP A 128 11.41 12.03 -10.29
CA ASP A 128 10.63 13.26 -10.46
C ASP A 128 10.42 14.01 -9.13
N LEU A 129 10.96 13.50 -8.02
CA LEU A 129 10.94 14.20 -6.74
C LEU A 129 11.98 15.32 -6.74
N ASP A 130 11.50 16.55 -6.82
CA ASP A 130 12.34 17.74 -6.77
C ASP A 130 12.81 18.01 -5.32
N ASN A 131 14.12 18.20 -5.14
CA ASN A 131 14.84 18.56 -3.91
C ASN A 131 15.22 17.43 -2.94
N TYR A 132 16.39 17.61 -2.30
CA TYR A 132 16.98 16.67 -1.32
C TYR A 132 16.07 16.39 -0.12
N ASP A 133 15.24 17.37 0.29
CA ASP A 133 14.29 17.22 1.41
C ASP A 133 13.17 16.21 1.13
N ASN A 134 12.98 15.83 -0.14
CA ASN A 134 12.01 14.84 -0.59
C ASN A 134 12.67 13.48 -0.88
N GLU A 135 13.94 13.28 -0.53
CA GLU A 135 14.53 11.95 -0.57
C GLU A 135 13.88 11.05 0.50
N PHE A 136 13.87 9.75 0.21
CA PHE A 136 13.46 8.74 1.17
C PHE A 136 14.28 7.47 1.00
N ARG A 137 14.48 6.80 2.13
CA ARG A 137 15.27 5.58 2.25
C ARG A 137 14.40 4.48 2.86
N MET A 138 14.72 3.24 2.55
CA MET A 138 13.95 2.08 2.97
C MET A 138 14.84 1.03 3.63
N ALA A 139 14.32 0.42 4.69
CA ALA A 139 14.85 -0.79 5.31
C ALA A 139 13.79 -1.90 5.25
N ARG A 140 14.21 -3.17 5.31
CA ARG A 140 13.31 -4.33 5.44
C ARG A 140 13.41 -4.86 6.86
N PHE A 141 12.32 -4.77 7.60
CA PHE A 141 12.27 -5.08 9.02
C PHE A 141 11.53 -6.39 9.27
N HIS A 142 12.15 -7.29 10.04
CA HIS A 142 11.54 -8.56 10.44
C HIS A 142 10.57 -8.33 11.61
N VAL A 143 9.30 -8.64 11.41
CA VAL A 143 8.28 -8.50 12.46
C VAL A 143 8.10 -9.82 13.22
N ASN A 144 8.02 -10.92 12.48
CA ASN A 144 7.87 -12.28 13.00
C ASN A 144 8.24 -13.28 11.90
N GLU A 145 8.21 -14.57 12.23
CA GLU A 145 8.60 -15.70 11.35
C GLU A 145 7.96 -15.70 9.95
N HIS A 146 6.88 -14.95 9.73
CA HIS A 146 6.11 -14.95 8.49
C HIS A 146 6.04 -13.58 7.81
N LEU A 147 6.56 -12.51 8.44
CA LEU A 147 6.32 -11.14 7.98
C LEU A 147 7.57 -10.27 8.08
N ASP A 148 8.02 -9.83 6.90
CA ASP A 148 8.95 -8.71 6.75
C ASP A 148 8.20 -7.50 6.20
N ILE A 149 8.35 -6.34 6.83
CA ILE A 149 7.71 -5.09 6.39
C ILE A 149 8.73 -4.04 5.94
N PRO A 150 8.37 -3.16 5.00
CA PRO A 150 9.19 -2.01 4.68
C PRO A 150 9.07 -0.96 5.80
N ILE A 151 10.20 -0.39 6.22
CA ILE A 151 10.26 0.83 7.02
C ILE A 151 10.87 1.92 6.16
N VAL A 152 10.27 3.11 6.15
CA VAL A 152 10.74 4.25 5.35
C VAL A 152 11.11 5.42 6.26
N LEU A 153 12.24 6.07 5.92
CA LEU A 153 12.68 7.34 6.49
C LEU A 153 12.76 8.40 5.40
N GLY A 154 12.40 9.63 5.73
CA GLY A 154 12.42 10.77 4.81
C GLY A 154 11.04 11.30 4.44
N GLY A 155 11.01 12.45 3.76
CA GLY A 155 9.78 13.17 3.40
C GLY A 155 9.14 12.75 2.08
N GLY A 156 9.88 11.98 1.26
CA GLY A 156 9.51 11.76 -0.14
C GLY A 156 8.14 11.13 -0.38
N LEU A 157 7.74 10.13 0.41
CA LEU A 157 6.43 9.49 0.21
C LEU A 157 5.27 10.44 0.46
N ARG A 158 5.37 11.27 1.49
CA ARG A 158 4.36 12.30 1.78
C ARG A 158 4.27 13.31 0.65
N GLU A 159 5.39 13.66 0.04
CA GLU A 159 5.40 14.57 -1.11
C GLU A 159 4.80 13.93 -2.36
N VAL A 160 5.13 12.66 -2.65
CA VAL A 160 4.48 11.93 -3.75
C VAL A 160 2.96 11.90 -3.56
N GLU A 161 2.50 11.51 -2.37
CA GLU A 161 1.08 11.47 -2.03
C GLU A 161 0.43 12.83 -2.26
N ARG A 162 1.04 13.91 -1.76
CA ARG A 162 0.55 15.29 -1.94
C ARG A 162 0.43 15.64 -3.44
N ILE A 163 1.43 15.30 -4.24
CA ILE A 163 1.41 15.62 -5.68
C ILE A 163 0.35 14.79 -6.40
N ILE A 164 0.25 13.49 -6.13
CA ILE A 164 -0.77 12.61 -6.71
C ILE A 164 -2.17 13.12 -6.35
N LYS A 165 -2.42 13.45 -5.08
CA LYS A 165 -3.73 13.98 -4.64
C LYS A 165 -4.08 15.33 -5.27
N SER A 166 -3.09 16.13 -5.68
CA SER A 166 -3.31 17.41 -6.37
C SER A 166 -3.64 17.28 -7.86
N ARG A 167 -3.41 16.11 -8.47
CA ARG A 167 -3.67 15.87 -9.89
C ARG A 167 -5.08 15.31 -10.10
N VAL A 168 -5.69 15.69 -11.21
CA VAL A 168 -6.95 15.10 -11.68
C VAL A 168 -6.59 13.98 -12.66
N PHE A 169 -6.85 12.73 -12.28
CA PHE A 169 -6.62 11.57 -13.13
C PHE A 169 -7.94 11.13 -13.75
N ASN A 170 -8.16 11.46 -15.01
CA ASN A 170 -9.32 10.98 -15.76
C ASN A 170 -9.18 9.47 -16.02
N SER A 171 -10.30 8.74 -15.96
CA SER A 171 -10.34 7.35 -16.42
C SER A 171 -10.20 7.28 -17.93
N THR A 172 -9.23 6.47 -18.36
CA THR A 172 -8.79 6.41 -19.77
C THR A 172 -9.30 5.20 -20.53
N SER A 173 -9.97 4.22 -19.91
CA SER A 173 -10.63 3.14 -20.67
C SER A 173 -11.49 2.21 -19.80
N GLN A 174 -12.70 1.92 -20.26
CA GLN A 174 -13.49 0.76 -19.84
C GLN A 174 -12.74 -0.51 -20.22
N THR A 175 -12.48 -1.36 -19.23
CA THR A 175 -11.78 -2.62 -19.44
C THR A 175 -12.62 -3.78 -18.92
N ASP A 176 -12.98 -4.72 -19.79
CA ASP A 176 -13.79 -5.91 -19.45
C ASP A 176 -12.97 -7.01 -18.75
N ASN A 177 -11.78 -6.68 -18.23
CA ASN A 177 -10.89 -7.64 -17.60
C ASN A 177 -11.28 -7.89 -16.15
N ILE A 178 -11.27 -9.16 -15.73
CA ILE A 178 -11.57 -9.56 -14.36
C ILE A 178 -10.33 -9.32 -13.49
N LEU A 179 -10.50 -8.54 -12.43
CA LEU A 179 -9.46 -8.29 -11.43
C LEU A 179 -9.24 -9.53 -10.56
N ASP A 180 -7.98 -9.92 -10.38
CA ASP A 180 -7.62 -11.04 -9.52
C ASP A 180 -7.52 -10.59 -8.06
N LEU A 181 -8.62 -10.76 -7.33
CA LEU A 181 -8.71 -10.53 -5.88
C LEU A 181 -8.67 -11.82 -5.07
N SER A 182 -8.06 -12.88 -5.61
CA SER A 182 -7.91 -14.17 -4.91
C SER A 182 -7.23 -13.98 -3.55
N GLY A 183 -7.74 -14.65 -2.51
CA GLY A 183 -7.24 -14.53 -1.13
C GLY A 183 -7.81 -13.35 -0.34
N MET A 184 -8.64 -12.49 -0.96
CA MET A 184 -9.38 -11.48 -0.23
C MET A 184 -10.58 -12.09 0.50
N GLU A 185 -10.58 -12.00 1.82
CA GLU A 185 -11.70 -12.43 2.65
C GLU A 185 -12.11 -11.31 3.61
N CYS A 186 -13.40 -10.92 3.58
CA CYS A 186 -13.96 -10.04 4.59
C CYS A 186 -14.36 -10.87 5.81
N ARG A 187 -13.42 -11.14 6.71
CA ARG A 187 -13.67 -11.85 7.98
C ARG A 187 -14.10 -10.91 9.10
N TRP A 188 -14.90 -9.89 8.78
CA TRP A 188 -15.58 -9.04 9.77
C TRP A 188 -16.81 -9.75 10.34
N ASP A 189 -16.61 -10.93 10.92
CA ASP A 189 -17.59 -11.46 11.87
C ASP A 189 -17.54 -10.52 13.08
N ARG A 190 -18.59 -9.73 13.28
CA ARG A 190 -18.74 -8.87 14.46
C ARG A 190 -18.64 -9.75 15.70
N ILE A 191 -17.46 -9.83 16.31
CA ILE A 191 -17.29 -10.42 17.63
C ILE A 191 -18.12 -9.53 18.56
N ARG A 192 -19.28 -10.04 19.00
CA ARG A 192 -20.09 -9.33 19.98
C ARG A 192 -19.20 -9.13 21.22
N PRO A 193 -19.12 -7.91 21.78
CA PRO A 193 -18.38 -7.71 23.02
C PRO A 193 -18.91 -8.71 24.06
N PRO A 194 -18.03 -9.42 24.78
CA PRO A 194 -18.47 -10.37 25.79
C PRO A 194 -19.36 -9.64 26.81
N LYS A 195 -20.52 -10.22 27.13
CA LYS A 195 -21.59 -9.58 27.92
C LYS A 195 -21.19 -9.15 29.35
N HIS A 196 -19.98 -9.49 29.80
CA HIS A 196 -19.46 -9.11 31.11
C HIS A 196 -17.95 -8.87 31.03
N LYS A 197 -17.57 -7.67 30.59
CA LYS A 197 -16.43 -6.86 31.05
C LYS A 197 -16.17 -5.79 30.01
N GLU A 198 -16.23 -4.53 30.43
CA GLU A 198 -15.69 -3.41 29.66
C GLU A 198 -14.20 -3.66 29.47
N LEU A 199 -13.84 -4.22 28.32
CA LEU A 199 -12.45 -4.28 27.87
C LEU A 199 -12.18 -2.97 27.13
N PRO A 200 -11.17 -2.17 27.54
CA PRO A 200 -10.76 -1.02 26.77
C PRO A 200 -10.37 -1.46 25.35
N CYS A 201 -10.69 -0.63 24.37
CA CYS A 201 -10.65 -0.89 22.91
C CYS A 201 -9.24 -1.19 22.32
N ASN A 202 -8.27 -1.60 23.14
CA ASN A 202 -6.86 -1.80 22.75
C ASN A 202 -6.41 -3.26 22.69
N SER A 203 -7.30 -4.25 22.89
CA SER A 203 -6.92 -5.66 22.80
C SER A 203 -7.44 -6.30 21.52
N ILE A 204 -6.57 -6.35 20.50
CA ILE A 204 -6.71 -7.28 19.37
C ILE A 204 -6.40 -8.68 19.91
N LEU A 205 -7.40 -9.55 19.97
CA LEU A 205 -7.21 -10.98 20.19
C LEU A 205 -6.84 -11.61 18.84
N LEU A 206 -5.55 -11.87 18.65
CA LEU A 206 -5.10 -12.82 17.65
C LEU A 206 -5.36 -14.21 18.22
N THR A 207 -6.37 -14.91 17.70
CA THR A 207 -6.47 -16.36 17.87
C THR A 207 -5.74 -17.02 16.72
N ASP A 208 -4.75 -17.83 17.07
CA ASP A 208 -3.86 -18.57 16.19
C ASP A 208 -4.63 -19.38 15.11
N CYS A 209 -4.08 -19.39 13.89
CA CYS A 209 -4.30 -20.43 12.90
C CYS A 209 -3.03 -21.26 12.76
#